data_AF-A0A8J6BT20-F1
#
_entry.id   AF-A0A8J6BT20-F1
#
_cell.length_a   1.000
_cell.length_b   1.000
_cell.length_c   1.000
_cell.angle_alpha   90.00
_cell.angle_beta   90.00
_cell.angle_gamma   90.00
#
_symmetry.space_group_name_H-M   'P 1'
#
loop_
_entity.id
_entity.type
_entity.pdbx_description
1 polymer ?
#
loop_
_entity_poly.entity_id
_entity_poly.type
_entity_poly.pdbx_seq_one_letter_code
_entity_poly.pdbx_strand_id
1 'polypeptide(L)'
;MRRLRHPNVFRLHEMPAGPSASPLSHVPPPVLLLRRLPCFIPAPSSTTSHLLVHHHPLIPPEAMVAVPSSPLLKDELDIVIPTIRNLDFLEMWRPFFQPYHLIIVQDGDPSKTIHVPEGFDYELYNRNDINHILGPKASCISFKDSAGRCFGYMVSKKKYIYTIDDDYFVSDP
;
A
#
# COMPACT_ATOMS: atom_id res chain seq x y z
N MET A 1 -36.53 3.82 11.19
CA MET A 1 -36.76 4.94 12.11
C MET A 1 -36.11 4.66 13.46
N ARG A 2 -34.96 5.27 13.75
CA ARG A 2 -34.37 5.30 15.09
C ARG A 2 -33.87 6.72 15.35
N ARG A 3 -34.46 7.40 16.33
CA ARG A 3 -34.02 8.71 16.83
C ARG A 3 -32.66 8.54 17.50
N LEU A 4 -31.69 9.38 17.15
CA LEU A 4 -30.50 9.62 17.96
C LEU A 4 -30.42 11.11 18.31
N ARG A 5 -30.02 11.33 19.55
CA ARG A 5 -30.15 12.53 20.36
C ARG A 5 -29.12 13.58 19.95
N HIS A 6 -29.50 14.85 20.05
CA HIS A 6 -28.58 15.99 19.99
C HIS A 6 -27.52 15.92 21.10
N PRO A 7 -26.31 16.43 20.82
CA PRO A 7 -25.62 17.22 21.83
C PRO A 7 -25.02 18.53 21.30
N ASN A 8 -25.19 19.56 22.12
CA ASN A 8 -24.32 20.72 22.36
C ASN A 8 -23.73 21.48 21.17
N VAL A 9 -24.36 22.62 20.89
CA VAL A 9 -23.83 23.74 20.12
C VAL A 9 -22.68 24.38 20.93
N PHE A 10 -21.44 24.06 20.60
CA PHE A 10 -20.29 24.89 20.98
C PHE A 10 -20.18 26.04 19.98
N ARG A 11 -20.37 27.27 20.49
CA ARG A 11 -20.18 28.52 19.75
C ARG A 11 -18.67 28.76 19.61
N LEU A 12 -18.12 28.50 18.43
CA LEU A 12 -16.73 28.86 18.11
C LEU A 12 -16.67 30.34 17.72
N HIS A 13 -15.87 31.10 18.46
CA HIS A 13 -15.40 32.42 18.07
C HIS A 13 -14.52 32.32 16.81
N GLU A 14 -14.77 33.18 15.84
CA GLU A 14 -13.89 33.39 14.68
C GLU A 14 -12.52 33.87 15.14
N MET A 15 -11.46 33.27 14.58
CA MET A 15 -10.06 33.74 14.71
C MET A 15 -9.63 34.36 13.38
N PRO A 16 -8.93 35.51 13.38
CA PRO A 16 -8.60 36.25 12.16
C PRO A 16 -7.44 35.61 11.37
N ALA A 17 -7.43 35.87 10.06
CA ALA A 17 -6.44 35.41 9.10
C ALA A 17 -5.02 35.90 9.45
N GLY A 18 -4.06 34.95 9.53
CA GLY A 18 -2.63 35.24 9.67
C GLY A 18 -1.97 35.60 8.32
N PRO A 19 -0.84 36.34 8.33
CA PRO A 19 -0.24 36.89 7.13
C PRO A 19 0.65 35.91 6.35
N SER A 20 0.50 35.99 5.02
CA SER A 20 1.48 35.85 3.91
C SER A 20 2.80 35.10 4.16
N ALA A 21 2.97 34.00 3.41
CA ALA A 21 4.20 33.22 3.31
C ALA A 21 5.33 33.97 2.57
N SER A 22 6.54 33.92 3.12
CA SER A 22 7.80 34.34 2.47
C SER A 22 8.45 33.19 1.68
N PRO A 23 9.24 33.47 0.63
CA PRO A 23 9.70 32.45 -0.31
C PRO A 23 10.87 31.61 0.21
N LEU A 24 10.85 30.32 -0.19
CA LEU A 24 11.80 29.26 0.14
C LEU A 24 13.20 29.53 -0.43
N SER A 25 14.22 29.55 0.44
CA SER A 25 15.63 29.48 0.05
C SER A 25 15.99 28.05 -0.37
N HIS A 26 16.54 27.92 -1.57
CA HIS A 26 16.98 26.67 -2.19
C HIS A 26 18.24 26.14 -1.49
N VAL A 27 18.14 24.97 -0.84
CA VAL A 27 19.28 24.23 -0.29
C VAL A 27 19.52 23.01 -1.18
N PRO A 28 20.70 22.86 -1.83
CA PRO A 28 20.99 21.67 -2.60
C PRO A 28 21.26 20.46 -1.68
N PRO A 29 20.85 19.24 -2.07
CA PRO A 29 21.06 18.05 -1.25
C PRO A 29 22.54 17.60 -1.24
N PRO A 30 23.01 16.95 -0.16
CA PRO A 30 24.37 16.45 -0.07
C PRO A 30 24.59 15.23 -0.96
N VAL A 31 25.70 15.25 -1.71
CA VAL A 31 26.18 14.15 -2.54
C VAL A 31 26.68 13.02 -1.63
N LEU A 32 25.98 11.89 -1.61
CA LEU A 32 26.38 10.70 -0.86
C LEU A 32 27.48 9.95 -1.65
N LEU A 33 28.72 10.05 -1.19
CA LEU A 33 29.87 9.33 -1.76
C LEU A 33 29.80 7.84 -1.36
N LEU A 34 29.28 6.99 -2.25
CA LEU A 34 29.23 5.55 -2.07
C LEU A 34 30.65 4.96 -2.23
N ARG A 35 31.34 4.73 -1.11
CA ARG A 35 32.59 3.95 -1.10
C ARG A 35 32.26 2.48 -1.37
N ARG A 36 32.63 1.99 -2.56
CA ARG A 36 32.61 0.56 -2.91
C ARG A 36 33.65 -0.18 -2.05
N LEU A 37 33.19 -1.14 -1.24
CA LEU A 37 34.06 -2.12 -0.60
C LEU A 37 34.36 -3.26 -1.60
N PRO A 38 35.59 -3.79 -1.66
CA PRO A 38 35.92 -4.91 -2.54
C PRO A 38 35.35 -6.22 -2.00
N CYS A 39 34.67 -6.95 -2.88
CA CYS A 39 34.17 -8.30 -2.66
C CYS A 39 35.38 -9.27 -2.66
N PHE A 40 35.63 -9.91 -1.52
CA PHE A 40 36.67 -10.93 -1.38
C PHE A 40 36.03 -12.31 -1.64
N ILE A 41 36.37 -12.94 -2.75
CA ILE A 41 35.94 -14.32 -3.07
C ILE A 41 37.14 -15.25 -2.78
N PRO A 42 37.03 -16.22 -1.86
CA PRO A 42 38.03 -17.28 -1.75
C PRO A 42 37.79 -18.37 -2.79
N ALA A 43 38.87 -18.79 -3.46
CA ALA A 43 38.86 -19.90 -4.41
C ALA A 43 38.70 -21.27 -3.68
N PRO A 44 38.07 -22.29 -4.31
CA PRO A 44 37.95 -23.60 -3.70
C PRO A 44 39.24 -24.41 -3.86
N SER A 45 39.77 -24.90 -2.73
CA SER A 45 40.86 -25.87 -2.68
C SER A 45 40.34 -27.28 -2.95
N SER A 46 40.89 -27.92 -3.97
CA SER A 46 40.70 -29.34 -4.29
C SER A 46 41.34 -30.23 -3.21
N THR A 47 40.57 -31.11 -2.59
CA THR A 47 41.12 -32.24 -1.84
C THR A 47 40.27 -33.47 -2.10
N THR A 48 40.86 -34.40 -2.85
CA THR A 48 40.37 -35.76 -3.09
C THR A 48 40.31 -36.50 -1.76
N SER A 49 39.17 -37.11 -1.44
CA SER A 49 39.04 -38.04 -0.32
C SER A 49 38.14 -39.20 -0.71
N HIS A 50 38.62 -40.39 -0.37
CA HIS A 50 38.18 -41.71 -0.79
C HIS A 50 36.68 -41.97 -0.57
N LEU A 51 36.07 -42.56 -1.61
CA LEU A 51 34.71 -43.06 -1.65
C LEU A 51 34.54 -44.27 -0.69
N LEU A 52 33.80 -44.07 0.40
CA LEU A 52 33.21 -45.16 1.18
C LEU A 52 31.68 -45.07 1.01
N VAL A 53 31.12 -45.99 0.22
CA VAL A 53 29.69 -46.04 -0.10
C VAL A 53 28.93 -46.56 1.13
N HIS A 54 28.43 -45.64 1.96
CA HIS A 54 27.34 -45.94 2.87
C HIS A 54 26.01 -45.73 2.14
N HIS A 55 25.25 -46.81 1.97
CA HIS A 55 23.90 -46.76 1.42
C HIS A 55 22.98 -45.96 2.36
N HIS A 56 22.74 -44.70 2.02
CA HIS A 56 21.64 -43.90 2.56
C HIS A 56 20.31 -44.40 1.96
N PRO A 57 19.23 -44.56 2.75
CA PRO A 57 17.90 -44.79 2.21
C PRO A 57 17.49 -43.59 1.36
N LEU A 58 17.13 -43.86 0.09
CA LEU A 58 16.59 -42.86 -0.82
C LEU A 58 15.26 -42.36 -0.27
N ILE A 59 15.22 -41.12 0.20
CA ILE A 59 13.97 -40.39 0.42
C ILE A 59 13.36 -40.18 -0.98
N PRO A 60 12.14 -40.67 -1.26
CA PRO A 60 11.49 -40.43 -2.54
C PRO A 60 11.30 -38.91 -2.76
N PRO A 61 11.51 -38.39 -3.99
CA PRO A 61 11.32 -36.96 -4.29
C PRO A 61 9.85 -36.49 -4.25
N GLU A 62 8.89 -37.31 -3.79
CA GLU A 62 7.45 -37.04 -3.84
C GLU A 62 6.87 -36.32 -2.60
N ALA A 63 7.67 -35.91 -1.62
CA ALA A 63 7.13 -35.35 -0.37
C ALA A 63 7.54 -33.90 -0.06
N MET A 64 7.89 -33.09 -1.07
CA MET A 64 7.77 -31.64 -0.94
C MET A 64 6.38 -31.22 -1.37
N VAL A 65 5.38 -31.62 -0.58
CA VAL A 65 4.11 -30.91 -0.54
C VAL A 65 4.45 -29.51 -0.04
N ALA A 66 4.58 -28.57 -0.96
CA ALA A 66 4.71 -27.17 -0.63
C ALA A 66 3.48 -26.81 0.21
N VAL A 67 3.65 -26.70 1.52
CA VAL A 67 2.63 -26.15 2.39
C VAL A 67 2.33 -24.78 1.80
N PRO A 68 1.10 -24.49 1.32
CA PRO A 68 0.81 -23.17 0.79
C PRO A 68 1.04 -22.20 1.93
N SER A 69 2.14 -21.47 1.88
CA SER A 69 2.47 -20.46 2.86
C SER A 69 1.33 -19.46 2.81
N SER A 70 0.55 -19.37 3.89
CA SER A 70 -0.47 -18.34 4.02
C SER A 70 0.20 -16.99 3.75
N PRO A 71 -0.37 -16.14 2.87
CA PRO A 71 0.17 -14.82 2.59
C PRO A 71 0.49 -14.09 3.89
N LEU A 72 1.73 -13.66 4.03
CA LEU A 72 2.21 -12.99 5.23
C LEU A 72 1.34 -11.75 5.50
N LEU A 73 0.81 -11.59 6.72
CA LEU A 73 0.00 -10.43 7.13
C LEU A 73 -1.40 -10.32 6.48
N LYS A 74 -1.94 -11.38 5.87
CA LYS A 74 -3.26 -11.34 5.19
C LYS A 74 -4.36 -10.59 5.97
N ASP A 75 -4.50 -10.93 7.26
CA ASP A 75 -5.52 -10.36 8.14
C ASP A 75 -5.07 -9.06 8.85
N GLU A 76 -3.80 -8.69 8.70
CA GLU A 76 -3.16 -7.55 9.38
C GLU A 76 -2.79 -6.39 8.44
N LEU A 77 -2.90 -6.56 7.12
CA LEU A 77 -2.53 -5.58 6.09
C LEU A 77 -3.70 -5.13 5.22
N ASP A 78 -3.90 -3.82 5.10
CA ASP A 78 -4.73 -3.19 4.07
C ASP A 78 -3.83 -2.54 3.01
N ILE A 79 -4.23 -2.61 1.74
CA ILE A 79 -3.57 -1.90 0.64
C ILE A 79 -4.45 -0.74 0.20
N VAL A 80 -3.95 0.49 0.36
CA VAL A 80 -4.63 1.71 -0.08
C VAL A 80 -4.20 2.06 -1.51
N ILE A 81 -5.17 2.25 -2.39
CA ILE A 81 -4.94 2.62 -3.80
C ILE A 81 -5.74 3.90 -4.12
N PRO A 82 -5.09 5.08 -4.11
CA PRO A 82 -5.67 6.27 -4.70
C PRO A 82 -5.67 6.14 -6.23
N THR A 83 -6.78 6.46 -6.89
CA THR A 83 -6.88 6.30 -8.35
C THR A 83 -7.88 7.25 -9.00
N ILE A 84 -7.63 7.62 -10.27
CA ILE A 84 -8.55 8.41 -11.11
C ILE A 84 -9.09 7.60 -12.32
N ARG A 85 -8.75 6.32 -12.42
CA ARG A 85 -8.96 5.47 -13.60
C ARG A 85 -9.26 4.02 -13.19
N ASN A 86 -9.50 3.16 -14.18
CA ASN A 86 -9.73 1.73 -13.94
C ASN A 86 -8.48 1.04 -13.39
N LEU A 87 -8.71 0.00 -12.60
CA LEU A 87 -7.65 -0.73 -11.88
C LEU A 87 -7.24 -2.02 -12.60
N ASP A 88 -7.21 -2.02 -13.94
CA ASP A 88 -6.87 -3.21 -14.73
C ASP A 88 -5.43 -3.69 -14.47
N PHE A 89 -4.54 -2.80 -13.98
CA PHE A 89 -3.18 -3.17 -13.55
C PHE A 89 -3.18 -4.22 -12.42
N LEU A 90 -4.27 -4.32 -11.63
CA LEU A 90 -4.40 -5.32 -10.59
C LEU A 90 -4.32 -6.75 -11.13
N GLU A 91 -4.65 -6.99 -12.40
CA GLU A 91 -4.49 -8.32 -13.01
C GLU A 91 -3.02 -8.75 -13.05
N MET A 92 -2.13 -7.83 -13.41
CA MET A 92 -0.68 -8.09 -13.41
C MET A 92 -0.14 -8.35 -11.99
N TRP A 93 -0.72 -7.67 -11.00
CA TRP A 93 -0.33 -7.80 -9.59
C TRP A 93 -1.16 -8.82 -8.80
N ARG A 94 -2.07 -9.56 -9.46
CA ARG A 94 -3.06 -10.42 -8.80
C ARG A 94 -2.43 -11.42 -7.82
N PRO A 95 -1.33 -12.13 -8.15
CA PRO A 95 -0.70 -13.06 -7.21
C PRO A 95 -0.23 -12.41 -5.90
N PHE A 96 0.04 -11.11 -5.93
CA PHE A 96 0.53 -10.35 -4.78
C PHE A 96 -0.59 -9.66 -4.02
N PHE A 97 -1.59 -9.10 -4.69
CA PHE A 97 -2.60 -8.26 -4.04
C PHE A 97 -3.91 -8.96 -3.72
N GLN A 98 -4.30 -9.97 -4.50
CA GLN A 98 -5.59 -10.65 -4.31
C GLN A 98 -5.81 -11.20 -2.89
N PRO A 99 -4.79 -11.69 -2.16
CA PRO A 99 -5.03 -12.20 -0.82
C PRO A 99 -5.36 -11.12 0.23
N TYR A 100 -5.06 -9.85 -0.04
CA TYR A 100 -5.23 -8.74 0.90
C TYR A 100 -6.50 -7.95 0.59
N HIS A 101 -6.98 -7.21 1.60
CA HIS A 101 -8.11 -6.29 1.44
C HIS A 101 -7.60 -4.96 0.87
N LEU A 102 -8.33 -4.43 -0.11
CA LEU A 102 -8.01 -3.17 -0.77
C LEU A 102 -8.93 -2.04 -0.28
N ILE A 103 -8.35 -0.88 0.02
CA ILE A 103 -9.09 0.36 0.23
C ILE A 103 -8.83 1.24 -0.99
N ILE A 104 -9.81 1.33 -1.87
CA ILE A 104 -9.72 2.10 -3.11
C ILE A 104 -10.32 3.47 -2.85
N VAL A 105 -9.54 4.52 -3.10
CA VAL A 105 -10.01 5.90 -2.98
C VAL A 105 -10.05 6.52 -4.37
N GLN A 106 -11.26 6.64 -4.92
CA GLN A 106 -11.50 7.32 -6.17
C GLN A 106 -11.27 8.81 -6.00
N ASP A 107 -10.24 9.29 -6.69
CA ASP A 107 -9.96 10.69 -6.93
C ASP A 107 -10.65 11.15 -8.24
N GLY A 108 -10.81 12.46 -8.38
CA GLY A 108 -11.46 13.08 -9.53
C GLY A 108 -13.00 13.06 -9.48
N ASP A 109 -13.61 12.83 -10.63
CA ASP A 109 -15.07 12.95 -10.83
C ASP A 109 -15.81 11.74 -10.22
N PRO A 110 -16.62 11.92 -9.15
CA PRO A 110 -17.33 10.83 -8.50
C PRO A 110 -18.48 10.24 -9.33
N SER A 111 -18.85 10.86 -10.46
CA SER A 111 -19.86 10.32 -11.37
C SER A 111 -19.29 9.28 -12.34
N LYS A 112 -17.96 9.20 -12.46
CA LYS A 112 -17.30 8.17 -13.26
C LYS A 112 -17.23 6.88 -12.47
N THR A 113 -17.62 5.78 -13.08
CA THR A 113 -17.45 4.46 -12.50
C THR A 113 -16.01 4.00 -12.71
N ILE A 114 -15.33 3.60 -11.63
CA ILE A 114 -14.05 2.90 -11.69
C ILE A 114 -14.32 1.39 -11.74
N HIS A 115 -13.74 0.72 -12.72
CA HIS A 115 -13.76 -0.73 -12.82
C HIS A 115 -12.64 -1.34 -11.96
N VAL A 116 -13.00 -2.31 -11.12
CA VAL A 116 -12.10 -3.15 -10.33
C VAL A 116 -12.26 -4.58 -10.84
N PRO A 117 -11.17 -5.28 -11.22
CA PRO A 117 -11.29 -6.67 -11.67
C PRO A 117 -11.95 -7.58 -10.62
N GLU A 118 -12.64 -8.62 -11.08
CA GLU A 118 -13.37 -9.51 -10.18
C GLU A 118 -12.44 -10.31 -9.23
N GLY A 119 -12.98 -10.71 -8.09
CA GLY A 119 -12.32 -11.59 -7.13
C GLY A 119 -11.31 -10.92 -6.19
N PHE A 120 -11.27 -9.58 -6.15
CA PHE A 120 -10.61 -8.82 -5.09
C PHE A 120 -11.60 -8.49 -3.97
N ASP A 121 -11.10 -8.50 -2.73
CA ASP A 121 -11.83 -8.00 -1.56
C ASP A 121 -11.52 -6.52 -1.36
N TYR A 122 -12.52 -5.64 -1.44
CA TYR A 122 -12.29 -4.20 -1.39
C TYR A 122 -13.46 -3.36 -0.87
N GLU A 123 -13.10 -2.19 -0.34
CA GLU A 123 -14.01 -1.05 -0.16
C GLU A 123 -13.60 0.08 -1.12
N LEU A 124 -14.58 0.67 -1.81
CA LEU A 124 -14.36 1.80 -2.71
C LEU A 124 -15.04 3.05 -2.17
N TYR A 125 -14.27 4.12 -2.03
CA TYR A 125 -14.73 5.41 -1.54
C TYR A 125 -14.50 6.49 -2.59
N ASN A 126 -15.53 7.25 -2.92
CA ASN A 126 -15.42 8.44 -3.75
C ASN A 126 -15.64 9.72 -2.93
N ARG A 127 -15.66 10.86 -3.62
CA ARG A 127 -15.84 12.17 -2.98
C ARG A 127 -17.10 12.27 -2.13
N ASN A 128 -18.22 11.70 -2.57
CA ASN A 128 -19.48 11.76 -1.85
C ASN A 128 -19.40 10.98 -0.54
N ASP A 129 -18.73 9.82 -0.55
CA ASP A 129 -18.54 9.01 0.64
C ASP A 129 -17.65 9.73 1.66
N ILE A 130 -16.53 10.32 1.22
CA ILE A 130 -15.64 11.11 2.07
C ILE A 130 -16.39 12.30 2.68
N ASN A 131 -17.17 13.04 1.87
CA ASN A 131 -17.97 14.16 2.36
C ASN A 131 -19.01 13.70 3.40
N HIS A 132 -19.62 12.53 3.19
CA HIS A 132 -20.61 11.98 4.11
C HIS A 132 -19.96 11.57 5.45
N ILE A 133 -18.80 10.90 5.39
CA ILE A 133 -18.09 10.35 6.55
C ILE A 133 -17.44 11.47 7.38
N LEU A 134 -16.80 12.45 6.73
CA LEU A 134 -16.07 13.52 7.42
C LEU A 134 -16.92 14.77 7.70
N GLY A 135 -18.03 14.95 6.97
CA GLY A 135 -18.92 16.10 7.13
C GLY A 135 -18.19 17.43 7.00
N PRO A 136 -18.34 18.37 7.96
CA PRO A 136 -17.64 19.66 7.93
C PRO A 136 -16.11 19.57 7.87
N LYS A 137 -15.52 18.42 8.25
CA LYS A 137 -14.08 18.19 8.22
C LYS A 137 -13.59 17.71 6.85
N ALA A 138 -14.47 17.43 5.89
CA ALA A 138 -14.06 16.88 4.59
C ALA A 138 -13.04 17.74 3.84
N SER A 139 -12.97 19.04 4.12
CA SER A 139 -11.95 19.96 3.58
C SER A 139 -10.51 19.64 4.03
N CYS A 140 -10.30 18.81 5.06
CA CYS A 140 -8.97 18.41 5.49
C CYS A 140 -8.31 17.37 4.57
N ILE A 141 -9.11 16.71 3.71
CA ILE A 141 -8.62 15.84 2.65
C ILE A 141 -8.61 16.66 1.37
N SER A 142 -7.43 16.89 0.78
CA SER A 142 -7.33 17.52 -0.53
C SER A 142 -7.93 16.60 -1.60
N PHE A 143 -8.57 17.21 -2.59
CA PHE A 143 -9.15 16.53 -3.76
C PHE A 143 -8.39 16.86 -5.04
N LYS A 144 -7.17 17.34 -4.84
CA LYS A 144 -6.16 17.53 -5.85
C LYS A 144 -5.04 16.60 -5.49
N ASP A 145 -4.64 15.83 -6.49
CA ASP A 145 -3.62 14.81 -6.39
C ASP A 145 -3.99 13.76 -5.34
N SER A 146 -3.21 12.70 -5.29
CA SER A 146 -3.40 11.47 -4.53
C SER A 146 -3.57 11.57 -2.99
N ALA A 147 -3.93 12.74 -2.44
CA ALA A 147 -4.29 13.00 -1.05
C ALA A 147 -5.45 12.13 -0.54
N GLY A 148 -6.24 11.52 -1.43
CA GLY A 148 -7.18 10.45 -1.10
C GLY A 148 -6.54 9.33 -0.26
N ARG A 149 -5.23 9.07 -0.40
CA ARG A 149 -4.51 8.08 0.44
C ARG A 149 -4.61 8.36 1.95
N CYS A 150 -4.66 9.64 2.34
CA CYS A 150 -4.81 10.04 3.75
C CYS A 150 -6.16 9.59 4.32
N PHE A 151 -7.22 9.60 3.51
CA PHE A 151 -8.50 9.04 3.91
C PHE A 151 -8.41 7.53 4.10
N GLY A 152 -7.73 6.83 3.17
CA GLY A 152 -7.45 5.40 3.28
C GLY A 152 -6.77 5.03 4.61
N TYR A 153 -5.79 5.82 5.05
CA TYR A 153 -5.11 5.63 6.34
C TYR A 153 -6.05 5.77 7.54
N MET A 154 -7.05 6.65 7.44
CA MET A 154 -8.00 6.92 8.50
C MET A 154 -9.04 5.80 8.66
N VAL A 155 -9.47 5.19 7.55
CA VAL A 155 -10.56 4.20 7.56
C VAL A 155 -10.08 2.76 7.75
N SER A 156 -8.81 2.48 7.45
CA SER A 156 -8.22 1.17 7.73
C SER A 156 -8.27 0.85 9.23
N LYS A 157 -8.57 -0.42 9.54
CA LYS A 157 -8.59 -0.96 10.91
C LYS A 157 -7.47 -1.96 11.13
N LYS A 158 -6.68 -2.24 10.10
CA LYS A 158 -5.62 -3.23 10.12
C LYS A 158 -4.33 -2.64 10.68
N LYS A 159 -3.43 -3.51 11.12
CA LYS A 159 -2.19 -3.13 11.82
C LYS A 159 -1.19 -2.44 10.89
N TYR A 160 -1.17 -2.86 9.63
CA TYR A 160 -0.29 -2.33 8.60
C TYR A 160 -1.11 -1.79 7.44
N ILE A 161 -0.58 -0.73 6.82
CA ILE A 161 -1.16 -0.12 5.64
C ILE A 161 -0.05 0.09 4.62
N TYR A 162 -0.20 -0.50 3.44
CA TYR A 162 0.65 -0.20 2.29
C TYR A 162 -0.11 0.67 1.32
N THR A 163 0.59 1.58 0.64
CA THR A 163 -0.01 2.42 -0.38
C THR A 163 0.66 2.15 -1.71
N ILE A 164 -0.14 1.92 -2.74
CA ILE A 164 0.32 1.65 -4.11
C ILE A 164 -0.39 2.62 -5.04
N ASP A 165 0.37 3.29 -5.91
CA ASP A 165 -0.20 4.16 -6.93
C ASP A 165 -0.67 3.33 -8.14
N ASP A 166 -1.67 3.84 -8.86
CA ASP A 166 -2.34 3.13 -9.96
C ASP A 166 -1.56 3.15 -11.30
N ASP A 167 -0.43 3.84 -11.38
CA ASP A 167 0.58 3.78 -12.46
C ASP A 167 1.81 2.95 -12.08
N TYR A 168 1.78 2.19 -10.99
CA TYR A 168 2.95 1.41 -10.61
C TYR A 168 3.13 0.19 -11.54
N PHE A 169 4.17 0.24 -12.38
CA PHE A 169 4.56 -0.85 -13.28
C PHE A 169 5.54 -1.80 -12.58
N VAL A 170 5.42 -3.10 -12.86
CA VAL A 170 6.44 -4.08 -12.46
C VAL A 170 7.72 -3.76 -13.25
N SER A 171 8.86 -3.61 -12.56
CA SER A 171 10.15 -3.48 -13.23
C SER A 171 10.54 -4.84 -13.82
N ASP A 172 10.82 -4.88 -15.13
CA ASP A 172 11.46 -6.05 -15.72
C ASP A 172 12.80 -6.34 -15.01
N PRO A 173 13.15 -7.63 -14.78
CA PRO A 173 14.35 -8.03 -14.05
C PRO A 173 15.66 -7.63 -14.74
#